data_AF-A0AAW2KZK0-F1
#
_entry.id   AF-A0AAW2KZK0-F1
#
_cell.length_a   1.000
_cell.length_b   1.000
_cell.length_c   1.000
_cell.angle_alpha   90.00
_cell.angle_beta   90.00
_cell.angle_gamma   90.00
#
_symmetry.space_group_name_H-M   'P 1'
#
loop_
_entity.id
_entity.type
_entity.pdbx_description
1 polymer ?
#
loop_
_entity_poly.entity_id
_entity_poly.type
_entity_poly.pdbx_seq_one_letter_code
_entity_poly.pdbx_strand_id
1 'polypeptide(L)'
;MVMDNQQWADYAFRLFEARQAEAIHHIVQKFDYNQQSASVITLSTTGQGSRTYVVKLRQQMCSCGKWATHGIPCSHAIQASRHFGMNASNFIPQYFSTRAYKKTYLGRFEPVVCVDILSSRG
;
A
#
# COMPACT_ATOMS: atom_id res chain seq x y z
N MET A 1 13.51 4.90 10.79
CA MET A 1 14.87 4.34 10.61
C MET A 1 14.71 3.07 9.80
N VAL A 2 15.33 2.94 8.62
CA VAL A 2 15.20 1.73 7.80
C VAL A 2 16.05 0.64 8.45
N MET A 3 15.41 -0.40 8.99
CA MET A 3 16.12 -1.53 9.60
C MET A 3 16.81 -2.36 8.52
N ASP A 4 18.01 -2.86 8.80
CA ASP A 4 18.73 -3.72 7.88
C ASP A 4 17.96 -5.03 7.67
N ASN A 5 18.00 -5.54 6.43
CA ASN A 5 17.28 -6.73 5.94
C ASN A 5 15.76 -6.58 5.71
N GLN A 6 15.19 -5.37 5.79
CA GLN A 6 13.78 -5.14 5.41
C GLN A 6 13.65 -4.89 3.90
N GLN A 7 12.77 -5.63 3.20
CA GLN A 7 12.57 -5.52 1.74
C GLN A 7 12.01 -4.14 1.33
N TRP A 8 11.09 -3.59 2.13
CA TRP A 8 10.37 -2.35 1.86
C TRP A 8 10.78 -1.23 2.81
N ALA A 9 10.75 0.03 2.35
CA ALA A 9 10.95 1.20 3.20
C ALA A 9 9.91 1.27 4.33
N ASP A 10 10.23 1.99 5.39
CA ASP A 10 9.46 2.02 6.64
C ASP A 10 7.95 2.28 6.44
N TYR A 11 7.60 3.29 5.63
CA TYR A 11 6.21 3.60 5.30
C TYR A 11 5.47 2.40 4.70
N ALA A 12 6.04 1.79 3.65
CA ALA A 12 5.40 0.72 2.92
C ALA A 12 5.28 -0.56 3.77
N PHE A 13 6.32 -0.86 4.54
CA PHE A 13 6.31 -1.99 5.46
C PHE A 13 5.23 -1.86 6.53
N ARG A 14 5.21 -0.75 7.29
CA ARG A 14 4.23 -0.55 8.36
C ARG A 14 2.80 -0.57 7.83
N LEU A 15 2.56 0.10 6.70
CA LEU A 15 1.24 0.16 6.10
C LEU A 15 0.78 -1.21 5.60
N PHE A 16 1.68 -1.98 4.97
CA PHE A 16 1.34 -3.31 4.48
C PHE A 16 1.06 -4.29 5.63
N GLU A 17 1.90 -4.30 6.68
CA GLU A 17 1.71 -5.15 7.86
C GLU A 17 0.39 -4.86 8.59
N ALA A 18 0.07 -3.58 8.81
CA ALA A 18 -1.22 -3.21 9.41
C ALA A 18 -2.41 -3.73 8.59
N ARG A 19 -2.32 -3.64 7.26
CA ARG A 19 -3.36 -4.14 6.36
C ARG A 19 -3.40 -5.67 6.28
N GLN A 20 -2.27 -6.36 6.48
CA GLN A 20 -2.25 -7.82 6.61
C GLN A 20 -3.01 -8.28 7.85
N ALA A 21 -2.85 -7.57 8.97
CA ALA A 21 -3.58 -7.82 10.20
C ALA A 21 -5.09 -7.57 10.02
N GLU A 22 -5.48 -6.50 9.33
CA GLU A 22 -6.89 -6.23 9.02
C GLU A 22 -7.51 -7.26 8.05
N ALA A 23 -6.71 -7.83 7.14
CA ALA A 23 -7.23 -8.67 6.05
C ALA A 23 -7.96 -9.93 6.54
N ILE A 24 -7.61 -10.42 7.74
CA ILE A 24 -8.21 -11.61 8.35
C ILE A 24 -9.71 -11.46 8.65
N HIS A 25 -10.19 -10.22 8.76
CA HIS A 25 -11.59 -9.91 9.09
C HIS A 25 -12.48 -9.77 7.84
N HIS A 26 -11.93 -10.02 6.65
CA HIS A 26 -12.67 -9.90 5.40
C HIS A 26 -12.98 -11.26 4.79
N ILE A 27 -14.15 -11.37 4.15
CA ILE A 27 -14.63 -12.62 3.56
C ILE A 27 -14.81 -12.46 2.05
N VAL A 28 -14.24 -13.35 1.25
CA VAL A 28 -14.50 -13.39 -0.19
C VAL A 28 -15.84 -14.08 -0.44
N GLN A 29 -16.80 -13.38 -1.05
CA GLN A 29 -18.16 -13.90 -1.28
C GLN A 29 -18.39 -14.39 -2.71
N LYS A 30 -17.93 -13.62 -3.72
CA LYS A 30 -18.09 -13.93 -5.14
C LYS A 30 -16.77 -13.71 -5.84
N PHE A 31 -16.41 -14.56 -6.80
CA PHE A 31 -15.13 -14.45 -7.50
C PHE A 31 -15.22 -14.93 -8.94
N ASP A 32 -14.32 -14.40 -9.76
CA ASP A 32 -14.05 -14.82 -11.13
C ASP A 32 -12.54 -15.09 -11.25
N TYR A 33 -12.18 -16.36 -11.46
CA TYR A 33 -10.78 -16.79 -11.62
C TYR A 33 -10.14 -16.28 -12.91
N ASN A 34 -10.89 -16.23 -14.01
CA ASN A 34 -10.38 -15.76 -15.31
C ASN A 34 -10.01 -14.28 -15.25
N GLN A 35 -10.80 -13.51 -14.49
CA GLN A 35 -10.57 -12.08 -14.27
C GLN A 35 -9.76 -11.74 -13.02
N GLN A 36 -9.47 -12.73 -12.17
CA GLN A 36 -8.88 -12.55 -10.84
C GLN A 36 -9.56 -11.41 -10.06
N SER A 37 -10.89 -11.47 -10.04
CA SER A 37 -11.75 -10.42 -9.47
C SER A 37 -12.65 -11.02 -8.40
N ALA A 38 -12.88 -10.28 -7.31
CA ALA A 38 -13.64 -10.77 -6.17
C ALA A 38 -14.48 -9.67 -5.51
N SER A 39 -15.61 -10.06 -4.93
CA SER A 39 -16.39 -9.26 -3.98
C SER A 39 -16.00 -9.66 -2.56
N VAL A 40 -15.49 -8.70 -1.78
CA VAL A 40 -14.93 -8.90 -0.45
C VAL A 40 -15.78 -8.15 0.57
N ILE A 41 -16.26 -8.86 1.58
CA ILE A 41 -17.12 -8.33 2.65
C ILE A 41 -16.27 -7.94 3.86
N THR A 42 -16.52 -6.75 4.39
CA THR A 42 -16.05 -6.31 5.71
C THR A 42 -17.23 -6.25 6.67
N LEU A 43 -17.12 -6.94 7.80
CA LEU A 43 -18.10 -6.85 8.88
C LEU A 43 -17.90 -5.52 9.63
N SER A 44 -18.98 -4.76 9.83
CA SER A 44 -18.91 -3.54 10.64
C SER A 44 -18.75 -3.90 12.11
N THR A 45 -17.75 -3.32 12.77
CA THR A 45 -17.56 -3.43 14.22
C THR A 45 -18.55 -2.58 15.01
N THR A 46 -19.28 -1.66 14.37
CA THR A 46 -20.20 -0.71 15.01
C THR A 46 -21.67 -1.11 14.86
N GLY A 47 -21.97 -2.35 14.43
CA GLY A 47 -23.34 -2.86 14.27
C GLY A 47 -24.07 -2.39 13.01
N GLN A 48 -23.41 -1.61 12.13
CA GLN A 48 -24.00 -1.09 10.89
C GLN A 48 -24.08 -2.12 9.73
N GLY A 49 -24.13 -3.42 10.03
CA GLY A 49 -24.16 -4.49 9.03
C GLY A 49 -22.81 -4.74 8.37
N SER A 50 -22.81 -5.14 7.10
CA SER A 50 -21.59 -5.45 6.35
C SER A 50 -21.46 -4.58 5.09
N ARG A 51 -20.22 -4.31 4.66
CA ARG A 51 -19.93 -3.58 3.43
C ARG A 51 -19.18 -4.47 2.45
N THR A 52 -19.55 -4.41 1.18
CA THR A 52 -18.93 -5.20 0.11
C THR A 52 -18.07 -4.32 -0.77
N TYR A 53 -16.87 -4.79 -1.07
CA TYR A 53 -15.90 -4.12 -1.92
C TYR A 53 -15.51 -5.03 -3.09
N VAL A 54 -15.58 -4.49 -4.30
CA VAL A 54 -15.04 -5.15 -5.49
C VAL A 54 -13.52 -4.94 -5.54
N VAL A 55 -12.79 -6.04 -5.73
CA VAL A 55 -11.35 -6.10 -5.96
C VAL A 55 -11.11 -6.67 -7.35
N LYS A 56 -10.22 -6.04 -8.13
CA LYS A 56 -9.74 -6.54 -9.42
C LYS A 56 -8.22 -6.59 -9.37
N LEU A 57 -7.64 -7.77 -9.16
CA LEU A 57 -6.20 -7.92 -8.89
C LEU A 57 -5.34 -7.53 -10.09
N ARG A 58 -5.73 -7.92 -11.32
CA ARG A 58 -4.99 -7.55 -12.55
C ARG A 58 -4.95 -6.05 -12.79
N GLN A 59 -5.99 -5.33 -12.37
CA GLN A 59 -6.10 -3.88 -12.49
C GLN A 59 -5.53 -3.15 -11.26
N GLN A 60 -5.03 -3.89 -10.27
CA GLN A 60 -4.55 -3.37 -8.99
C GLN A 60 -5.54 -2.40 -8.34
N MET A 61 -6.84 -2.76 -8.41
CA MET A 61 -7.92 -1.88 -8.03
C MET A 61 -8.75 -2.50 -6.91
N CYS A 62 -9.13 -1.67 -5.95
CA CYS A 62 -10.20 -1.97 -5.01
C CYS A 62 -11.15 -0.76 -4.93
N SER A 63 -12.45 -1.03 -4.95
CA SER A 63 -13.51 -0.02 -4.80
C SER A 63 -13.47 0.74 -3.46
N CYS A 64 -12.70 0.30 -2.47
CA CYS A 64 -12.45 1.09 -1.25
C CYS A 64 -11.52 2.30 -1.49
N GLY A 65 -10.92 2.42 -2.67
CA GLY A 65 -10.02 3.53 -3.07
C GLY A 65 -8.60 3.44 -2.49
N LYS A 66 -8.42 2.80 -1.32
CA LYS A 66 -7.14 2.76 -0.59
C LYS A 66 -5.97 2.23 -1.42
N TRP A 67 -6.18 1.27 -2.31
CA TRP A 67 -5.09 0.73 -3.13
C TRP A 67 -4.57 1.78 -4.12
N ALA A 68 -5.47 2.43 -4.87
CA ALA A 68 -5.11 3.48 -5.82
C ALA A 68 -4.44 4.67 -5.12
N THR A 69 -4.95 5.09 -3.96
CA THR A 69 -4.41 6.23 -3.21
C THR A 69 -3.00 6.01 -2.69
N HIS A 70 -2.70 4.81 -2.17
CA HIS A 70 -1.43 4.57 -1.47
C HIS A 70 -0.41 3.79 -2.31
N GLY A 71 -0.80 3.27 -3.47
CA GLY A 71 0.05 2.39 -4.30
C GLY A 71 0.38 1.04 -3.67
N ILE A 72 -0.23 0.71 -2.53
CA ILE A 72 -0.01 -0.52 -1.76
C ILE A 72 -1.35 -1.24 -1.64
N PRO A 73 -1.42 -2.57 -1.77
CA PRO A 73 -2.66 -3.32 -1.60
C PRO A 73 -3.36 -2.98 -0.29
N CYS A 74 -4.67 -2.76 -0.34
CA CYS A 74 -5.51 -2.60 0.84
C CYS A 74 -5.81 -3.97 1.49
N SER A 75 -6.38 -3.98 2.70
CA SER A 75 -6.73 -5.24 3.39
C SER A 75 -7.71 -6.12 2.59
N HIS A 76 -8.62 -5.52 1.81
CA HIS A 76 -9.49 -6.27 0.89
C HIS A 76 -8.71 -6.96 -0.23
N ALA A 77 -7.74 -6.25 -0.82
CA ALA A 77 -6.91 -6.76 -1.88
C ALA A 77 -5.98 -7.86 -1.39
N ILE A 78 -5.46 -7.75 -0.16
CA ILE A 78 -4.66 -8.79 0.48
C ILE A 78 -5.52 -10.05 0.67
N GLN A 79 -6.74 -9.91 1.18
CA GLN A 79 -7.64 -11.05 1.36
C GLN A 79 -8.01 -11.71 0.02
N ALA A 80 -8.34 -10.92 -1.01
CA ALA A 80 -8.57 -11.45 -2.34
C ALA A 80 -7.32 -12.16 -2.90
N SER A 81 -6.13 -11.59 -2.73
CA SER A 81 -4.87 -12.20 -3.18
C SER A 81 -4.66 -13.56 -2.51
N ARG A 82 -4.89 -13.69 -1.20
CA ARG A 82 -4.83 -14.97 -0.48
C ARG A 82 -5.79 -15.99 -1.08
N HIS A 83 -7.04 -15.59 -1.37
CA HIS A 83 -8.04 -16.46 -1.98
C HIS A 83 -7.62 -16.97 -3.37
N PHE A 84 -6.94 -16.14 -4.16
CA PHE A 84 -6.42 -16.53 -5.48
C PHE A 84 -5.02 -17.18 -5.44
N GLY A 85 -4.45 -17.44 -4.25
CA GLY A 85 -3.11 -18.02 -4.10
C GLY A 85 -1.97 -17.09 -4.54
N MET A 86 -2.21 -15.78 -4.58
CA MET A 86 -1.22 -14.77 -4.98
C MET A 86 -0.59 -14.11 -3.76
N ASN A 87 0.72 -13.85 -3.83
CA ASN A 87 1.38 -13.05 -2.82
C ASN A 87 1.08 -11.56 -3.04
N ALA A 88 0.37 -10.94 -2.11
CA ALA A 88 -0.01 -9.53 -2.21
C ALA A 88 1.20 -8.58 -2.23
N SER A 89 2.35 -8.97 -1.66
CA SER A 89 3.56 -8.14 -1.69
C SER A 89 4.11 -7.93 -3.10
N ASN A 90 3.78 -8.82 -4.05
CA ASN A 90 4.18 -8.70 -5.46
C ASN A 90 3.52 -7.49 -6.15
N PHE A 91 2.45 -6.95 -5.57
CA PHE A 91 1.80 -5.75 -6.07
C PHE A 91 2.37 -4.46 -5.47
N ILE A 92 3.33 -4.53 -4.54
CA ILE A 92 3.99 -3.34 -3.99
C ILE A 92 5.05 -2.87 -5.00
N PRO A 93 4.96 -1.63 -5.50
CA PRO A 93 5.92 -1.13 -6.47
C PRO A 93 7.36 -1.06 -5.93
N GLN A 94 8.33 -1.31 -6.81
CA GLN A 94 9.77 -1.32 -6.46
C GLN A 94 10.28 0.03 -5.92
N TYR A 95 9.62 1.16 -6.22
CA TYR A 95 10.02 2.46 -5.69
C TYR A 95 9.84 2.56 -4.16
N PHE A 96 9.00 1.71 -3.56
CA PHE A 96 8.91 1.56 -2.11
C PHE A 96 10.01 0.68 -1.51
N SER A 97 10.87 0.05 -2.32
CA SER A 97 11.92 -0.83 -1.78
C SER A 97 12.94 -0.05 -0.96
N THR A 98 13.49 -0.70 0.07
CA THR A 98 14.61 -0.17 0.86
C THR A 98 15.79 0.22 -0.04
N ARG A 99 16.05 -0.56 -1.09
CA ARG A 99 17.09 -0.26 -2.08
C ARG A 99 16.81 1.04 -2.83
N ALA A 100 15.58 1.25 -3.31
CA ALA A 100 15.20 2.49 -3.99
C ALA A 100 15.32 3.69 -3.04
N TYR A 101 14.81 3.56 -1.81
CA TYR A 101 14.97 4.59 -0.78
C TYR A 101 16.45 4.94 -0.52
N LYS A 102 17.30 3.95 -0.22
CA LYS A 102 18.74 4.16 0.02
C LYS A 102 19.41 4.82 -1.20
N LYS A 103 19.06 4.40 -2.42
CA LYS A 103 19.62 4.98 -3.66
C LYS A 103 19.22 6.45 -3.85
N THR A 104 17.96 6.80 -3.60
CA THR A 104 17.46 8.18 -3.75
C THR A 104 18.17 9.15 -2.80
N TYR A 105 18.44 8.73 -1.56
CA TYR A 105 19.06 9.58 -0.53
C TYR A 105 20.56 9.30 -0.33
N LEU A 106 21.22 8.60 -1.27
CA LEU A 106 22.66 8.35 -1.20
C LEU A 106 23.48 9.63 -1.47
N GLY A 107 22.92 10.55 -2.26
CA GLY A 107 23.58 11.80 -2.63
C GLY A 107 23.65 12.80 -1.46
N ARG A 108 24.62 13.71 -1.52
CA ARG A 108 24.61 14.90 -0.65
C ARG A 108 23.47 15.80 -1.08
N PHE A 109 22.64 16.19 -0.12
CA PHE A 109 21.73 17.31 -0.29
C PHE A 109 22.52 18.60 -0.06
N GLU A 110 22.74 19.37 -1.12
CA GLU A 110 23.29 20.71 -0.99
C GLU A 110 22.16 21.65 -0.54
N PRO A 111 22.35 22.45 0.52
CA PRO A 111 21.38 23.44 0.94
C PRO A 111 21.09 24.41 -0.20
N VAL A 112 19.81 24.73 -0.42
CA VAL A 112 19.44 25.85 -1.28
C VAL A 112 19.91 27.11 -0.58
N VAL A 113 20.98 27.72 -1.08
CA VAL A 113 21.42 29.04 -0.62
C VAL A 113 20.33 30.05 -0.94
N CYS A 114 19.66 30.56 0.10
CA CYS A 114 18.74 31.66 -0.03
C CYS A 114 19.56 32.94 -0.24
N VAL A 115 19.62 33.43 -1.49
CA VAL A 115 20.38 34.64 -1.84
C VAL A 115 19.64 35.93 -1.39
N ASP A 116 18.38 35.83 -0.99
CA ASP A 116 17.52 37.00 -0.69
C ASP A 116 17.59 37.51 0.76
N ILE A 117 18.25 36.80 1.68
CA ILE A 117 18.33 37.25 3.10
C ILE A 117 19.55 38.17 3.34
N LEU A 118 20.49 38.26 2.39
CA LEU A 118 21.70 39.08 2.54
C LEU A 118 21.65 40.42 1.78
N SER A 119 20.64 40.66 0.95
CA SER A 119 20.54 41.90 0.14
C SER A 119 19.67 43.01 0.77
N SER A 120 19.11 42.78 1.96
CA SER A 120 18.24 43.75 2.67
C SER A 120 18.89 44.46 3.86
N ARG A 121 20.23 44.35 4.00
CA ARG A 121 21.03 45.14 4.96
C ARG A 121 21.96 46.12 4.24
N GLY A 122 21.40 46.87 3.30
CA GLY A 122 22.02 48.05 2.68
C GLY A 122 21.32 49.32 3.15
#